data_AF-A0A411A7Y6-F1
#
_entry.id   AF-A0A411A7Y6-F1
#
_cell.length_a   1.000
_cell.length_b   1.000
_cell.length_c   1.000
_cell.angle_alpha   90.00
_cell.angle_beta   90.00
_cell.angle_gamma   90.00
#
_symmetry.space_group_name_H-M   'P 1'
#
loop_
_entity.id
_entity.type
_entity.pdbx_description
1 polymer ?
#
loop_
_entity_poly.entity_id
_entity_poly.type
_entity_poly.pdbx_seq_one_letter_code
_entity_poly.pdbx_strand_id
1 'polypeptide(L)'
;MGMKKKLSLGVASAALGLALVGGGTWAAFNDVKSTDATFASGTLDLSAKEQSANVNLSNLKPGDKLTKDFEFRNNGSLAIKEVLMALNFTDFKGAKKGNESAEDFLSQFEITVLTVGKEGGNGYPKNIILKAASLKDLYLMSTKQDKAAAEAISKHIDPKFLSGSGKVNVATINGKTAPEYDGVPKTPADYDQVRMEIQFKNDTAKTADGLSVQNKFQGNAISLQFSFEATQWNGLTITKDHTDKDGYVKENEKAHSEDKN
;
A
#
# COMPACT_ATOMS: atom_id res chain seq x y z
N MET A 1 10.12 61.02 -30.80
CA MET A 1 10.43 59.60 -30.43
C MET A 1 9.41 58.97 -29.45
N GLY A 2 8.11 59.32 -29.49
CA GLY A 2 7.20 59.04 -28.35
C GLY A 2 6.32 57.78 -28.44
N MET A 3 5.86 57.37 -29.63
CA MET A 3 4.85 56.30 -29.74
C MET A 3 5.46 54.90 -29.91
N LYS A 4 6.50 54.77 -30.73
CA LYS A 4 7.15 53.47 -31.02
C LYS A 4 7.86 52.88 -29.79
N LYS A 5 8.45 53.73 -28.95
CA LYS A 5 9.12 53.34 -27.69
C LYS A 5 8.14 52.92 -26.59
N LYS A 6 6.94 53.52 -26.57
CA LYS A 6 5.86 53.15 -25.63
C LYS A 6 5.15 51.86 -26.05
N LEU A 7 4.97 51.64 -27.36
CA LEU A 7 4.41 50.40 -27.88
C LEU A 7 5.37 49.22 -27.67
N SER A 8 6.69 49.41 -27.88
CA SER A 8 7.68 48.36 -27.61
C SER A 8 7.80 48.02 -26.13
N LEU A 9 7.71 49.02 -25.23
CA LEU A 9 7.67 48.78 -23.78
C LEU A 9 6.40 48.03 -23.36
N GLY A 10 5.26 48.33 -23.97
CA GLY A 10 3.98 47.66 -23.70
C GLY A 10 4.01 46.19 -24.12
N VAL A 11 4.54 45.88 -25.31
CA VAL A 11 4.71 44.50 -25.78
C VAL A 11 5.72 43.73 -24.92
N ALA A 12 6.83 44.36 -24.53
CA ALA A 12 7.81 43.74 -23.63
C ALA A 12 7.21 43.47 -22.23
N SER A 13 6.40 44.39 -21.71
CA SER A 13 5.73 44.25 -20.40
C SER A 13 4.61 43.21 -20.45
N ALA A 14 3.87 43.11 -21.55
CA ALA A 14 2.88 42.07 -21.78
C ALA A 14 3.54 40.69 -21.95
N ALA A 15 4.67 40.61 -22.66
CA ALA A 15 5.45 39.39 -22.79
C ALA A 15 6.06 38.95 -21.45
N LEU A 16 6.58 39.88 -20.64
CA LEU A 16 7.05 39.59 -19.28
C LEU A 16 5.89 39.23 -18.34
N GLY A 17 4.74 39.89 -18.46
CA GLY A 17 3.53 39.55 -17.71
C GLY A 17 3.01 38.15 -18.06
N LEU A 18 2.98 37.80 -19.35
CA LEU A 18 2.64 36.46 -19.82
C LEU A 18 3.72 35.42 -19.45
N ALA A 19 5.00 35.80 -19.43
CA ALA A 19 6.08 34.95 -18.95
C ALA A 19 6.02 34.74 -17.43
N LEU A 20 5.50 35.69 -16.65
CA LEU A 20 5.24 35.53 -15.21
C LEU A 20 3.94 34.76 -14.93
N VAL A 21 2.96 34.81 -15.84
CA VAL A 21 1.72 34.02 -15.76
C VAL A 21 1.94 32.57 -16.24
N GLY A 22 2.76 32.37 -17.28
CA GLY A 22 3.17 31.06 -17.80
C GLY A 22 4.32 30.43 -17.01
N GLY A 23 5.24 31.24 -16.48
CA GLY A 23 6.28 30.87 -15.51
C GLY A 23 5.82 31.02 -14.07
N GLY A 24 4.50 30.99 -13.84
CA GLY A 24 3.88 31.14 -12.54
C GLY A 24 4.19 29.95 -11.63
N THR A 25 5.37 29.96 -11.02
CA THR A 25 5.73 29.25 -9.80
C THR A 25 5.19 27.82 -9.74
N TRP A 26 5.67 26.93 -10.62
CA TRP A 26 5.80 25.54 -10.22
C TRP A 26 6.77 25.59 -9.05
N ALA A 27 6.23 25.58 -7.82
CA ALA A 27 7.07 25.33 -6.68
C ALA A 27 7.91 24.10 -7.03
N ALA A 28 9.21 24.18 -6.77
CA ALA A 28 10.09 23.04 -6.92
C ALA A 28 10.20 22.38 -5.55
N PHE A 29 10.30 21.05 -5.51
CA PHE A 29 10.49 20.27 -4.29
C PHE A 29 11.82 20.56 -3.56
N ASN A 30 12.53 21.62 -3.98
CA ASN A 30 13.88 21.98 -3.59
C ASN A 30 14.03 22.36 -2.11
N ASP A 31 12.92 22.67 -1.42
CA ASP A 31 12.93 23.12 -0.01
C ASP A 31 12.39 22.08 1.00
N VAL A 32 12.23 20.82 0.59
CA VAL A 32 11.76 19.75 1.49
C VAL A 32 12.92 18.80 1.81
N LYS A 33 13.42 18.80 3.06
CA LYS A 33 14.50 17.92 3.51
C LYS A 33 14.12 16.43 3.37
N SER A 34 15.04 15.57 2.93
CA SER A 34 14.78 14.11 2.85
C SER A 34 14.63 13.55 4.25
N THR A 35 13.50 12.90 4.47
CA THR A 35 13.11 12.37 5.77
C THR A 35 12.69 10.92 5.55
N ASP A 36 13.46 9.99 6.10
CA ASP A 36 12.99 8.63 6.31
C ASP A 36 12.07 8.66 7.53
N ALA A 37 10.76 8.68 7.31
CA ALA A 37 9.79 8.61 8.40
C ALA A 37 9.42 7.14 8.64
N THR A 38 10.05 6.54 9.66
CA THR A 38 9.60 5.26 10.24
C THR A 38 8.55 5.56 11.29
N PHE A 39 7.31 5.15 11.03
CA PHE A 39 6.23 5.24 12.02
C PHE A 39 6.29 4.04 12.97
N ALA A 40 5.93 4.25 14.24
CA ALA A 40 5.87 3.20 15.26
C ALA A 40 5.08 1.96 14.77
N SER A 41 5.58 0.77 15.07
CA SER A 41 4.92 -0.50 14.74
C SER A 41 3.53 -0.56 15.36
N GLY A 42 2.52 -0.92 14.56
CA GLY A 42 1.14 -1.10 15.03
C GLY A 42 0.83 -2.57 15.29
N THR A 43 0.05 -2.87 16.33
CA THR A 43 -0.50 -4.22 16.54
C THR A 43 -1.95 -4.25 16.05
N LEU A 44 -2.28 -5.22 15.20
CA LEU A 44 -3.63 -5.42 14.68
C LEU A 44 -4.22 -6.71 15.25
N ASP A 45 -5.34 -6.59 15.96
CA ASP A 45 -6.06 -7.74 16.50
C ASP A 45 -7.00 -8.32 15.45
N LEU A 46 -6.65 -9.50 14.97
CA LEU A 46 -7.39 -10.22 13.94
C LEU A 46 -8.59 -11.00 14.47
N SER A 47 -8.89 -10.92 15.77
CA SER A 47 -10.18 -11.41 16.29
C SER A 47 -11.36 -10.59 15.75
N ALA A 48 -11.11 -9.37 15.30
CA ALA A 48 -12.06 -8.54 14.60
C ALA A 48 -12.07 -8.85 13.10
N LYS A 49 -13.26 -8.85 12.49
CA LYS A 49 -13.46 -9.17 11.07
C LYS A 49 -12.63 -8.27 10.13
N GLU A 50 -12.50 -6.99 10.47
CA GLU A 50 -11.72 -6.02 9.70
C GLU A 50 -10.98 -5.08 10.63
N GLN A 51 -9.73 -4.78 10.30
CA GLN A 51 -8.88 -3.78 10.97
C GLN A 51 -8.33 -2.80 9.94
N SER A 52 -8.01 -1.57 10.34
CA SER A 52 -7.45 -0.58 9.42
C SER A 52 -6.27 0.18 9.99
N ALA A 53 -5.40 0.64 9.10
CA ALA A 53 -4.25 1.45 9.41
C ALA A 53 -4.14 2.65 8.46
N ASN A 54 -4.01 3.83 9.03
CA ASN A 54 -3.94 5.07 8.26
C ASN A 54 -2.49 5.52 8.07
N VAL A 55 -2.16 5.98 6.86
CA VAL A 55 -0.86 6.55 6.51
C VAL A 55 -1.08 7.87 5.78
N ASN A 56 -0.57 8.96 6.34
CA ASN A 56 -0.71 10.28 5.72
C ASN A 56 0.48 10.56 4.82
N LEU A 57 0.22 10.77 3.53
CA LEU A 57 1.20 11.23 2.54
C LEU A 57 1.05 12.74 2.40
N SER A 58 1.93 13.50 3.02
CA SER A 58 1.94 14.97 2.94
C SER A 58 3.35 15.50 3.10
N ASN A 59 3.66 16.64 2.46
CA ASN A 59 4.99 17.25 2.53
C ASN A 59 6.13 16.31 2.15
N LEU A 60 5.90 15.48 1.12
CA LEU A 60 6.91 14.58 0.54
C LEU A 60 7.44 15.16 -0.76
N LYS A 61 8.66 14.77 -1.13
CA LYS A 61 9.22 14.99 -2.47
C LYS A 61 9.58 13.67 -3.16
N PRO A 62 9.76 13.69 -4.49
CA PRO A 62 10.26 12.55 -5.24
C PRO A 62 11.52 11.95 -4.61
N GLY A 63 11.51 10.64 -4.39
CA GLY A 63 12.57 9.88 -3.72
C GLY A 63 12.34 9.60 -2.25
N ASP A 64 11.48 10.34 -1.55
CA ASP A 64 11.20 10.09 -0.12
C ASP A 64 10.51 8.74 0.08
N LYS A 65 10.80 8.11 1.23
CA LYS A 65 10.28 6.80 1.63
C LYS A 65 9.60 6.86 2.99
N LEU A 66 8.53 6.08 3.13
CA LEU A 66 7.79 5.89 4.37
C LEU A 66 7.73 4.40 4.67
N THR A 67 8.08 4.03 5.90
CA THR A 67 8.02 2.63 6.33
C THR A 67 7.06 2.50 7.50
N LYS A 68 6.21 1.47 7.43
CA LYS A 68 5.25 1.13 8.48
C LYS A 68 5.26 -0.37 8.72
N ASP A 69 5.43 -0.71 9.99
CA ASP A 69 5.49 -2.08 10.46
C ASP A 69 4.19 -2.47 11.19
N PHE A 70 3.74 -3.70 10.99
CA PHE A 70 2.52 -4.28 11.56
C PHE A 70 2.81 -5.64 12.18
N GLU A 71 2.35 -5.82 13.41
CA GLU A 71 2.27 -7.11 14.07
C GLU A 71 0.81 -7.57 14.06
N PHE A 72 0.54 -8.72 13.45
CA PHE A 72 -0.77 -9.35 13.52
C PHE A 72 -0.88 -10.22 14.77
N ARG A 73 -1.97 -10.09 15.52
CA ARG A 73 -2.27 -10.98 16.65
C ARG A 73 -3.62 -11.65 16.44
N ASN A 74 -3.65 -12.97 16.57
CA ASN A 74 -4.90 -13.73 16.60
C ASN A 74 -5.30 -14.00 18.06
N ASN A 75 -6.14 -13.14 18.64
CA ASN A 75 -6.71 -13.38 19.97
C ASN A 75 -8.02 -14.19 19.93
N GLY A 76 -8.43 -14.67 18.74
CA GLY A 76 -9.64 -15.48 18.55
C GLY A 76 -9.45 -16.95 18.92
N SER A 77 -10.53 -17.73 18.79
CA SER A 77 -10.54 -19.20 19.00
C SER A 77 -10.34 -20.02 17.73
N LEU A 78 -10.41 -19.40 16.55
CA LEU A 78 -10.28 -20.07 15.24
C LEU A 78 -9.00 -19.62 14.51
N ALA A 79 -8.40 -20.55 13.77
CA ALA A 79 -7.23 -20.26 12.96
C ALA A 79 -7.59 -19.39 11.76
N ILE A 80 -6.75 -18.39 11.47
CA ILE A 80 -6.98 -17.42 10.39
C ILE A 80 -6.32 -17.92 9.12
N LYS A 81 -7.12 -18.12 8.06
CA LYS A 81 -6.67 -18.63 6.78
C LYS A 81 -5.87 -17.58 5.99
N GLU A 82 -6.45 -16.41 5.78
CA GLU A 82 -5.85 -15.30 5.02
C GLU A 82 -6.05 -13.99 5.78
N VAL A 83 -5.12 -13.06 5.57
CA VAL A 83 -5.32 -11.65 5.95
C VAL A 83 -5.29 -10.85 4.67
N LEU A 84 -6.46 -10.43 4.21
CA LEU A 84 -6.65 -9.79 2.92
C LEU A 84 -6.50 -8.28 3.06
N MET A 85 -5.44 -7.74 2.45
CA MET A 85 -5.16 -6.33 2.42
C MET A 85 -5.90 -5.64 1.26
N ALA A 86 -6.55 -4.52 1.57
CA ALA A 86 -7.10 -3.58 0.61
C ALA A 86 -6.60 -2.15 0.89
N LEU A 87 -6.58 -1.33 -0.15
CA LEU A 87 -6.20 0.08 -0.05
C LEU A 87 -7.39 0.96 -0.42
N ASN A 88 -7.69 1.92 0.44
CA ASN A 88 -8.57 3.05 0.17
C ASN A 88 -7.84 4.36 0.51
N PHE A 89 -8.46 5.50 0.20
CA PHE A 89 -7.91 6.81 0.56
C PHE A 89 -9.02 7.80 0.90
N THR A 90 -8.64 8.83 1.66
CA THR A 90 -9.48 9.93 2.10
C THR A 90 -8.69 11.24 2.08
N ASP A 91 -9.40 12.37 2.27
CA ASP A 91 -8.80 13.68 2.50
C ASP A 91 -7.77 14.15 1.46
N PHE A 92 -7.98 13.80 0.18
CA PHE A 92 -7.11 14.30 -0.89
C PHE A 92 -7.20 15.83 -0.97
N LYS A 93 -6.03 16.47 -0.97
CA LYS A 93 -5.86 17.91 -1.13
C LYS A 93 -5.00 18.18 -2.37
N GLY A 94 -5.64 18.72 -3.40
CA GLY A 94 -4.99 19.23 -4.60
C GLY A 94 -4.10 20.43 -4.30
N ALA A 95 -3.04 20.59 -5.07
CA ALA A 95 -2.14 21.74 -5.00
C ALA A 95 -2.72 22.89 -5.81
N LYS A 96 -2.58 24.14 -5.36
CA LYS A 96 -3.03 25.31 -6.12
C LYS A 96 -2.29 25.36 -7.46
N LYS A 97 -3.03 25.27 -8.58
CA LYS A 97 -2.51 25.23 -9.95
C LYS A 97 -1.63 23.99 -10.27
N GLY A 98 -1.80 22.91 -9.53
CA GLY A 98 -1.08 21.64 -9.75
C GLY A 98 -2.03 20.51 -10.13
N ASN A 99 -1.73 19.31 -9.65
CA ASN A 99 -2.57 18.15 -9.80
C ASN A 99 -3.78 18.19 -8.84
N GLU A 100 -4.96 17.91 -9.39
CA GLU A 100 -6.25 17.82 -8.69
C GLU A 100 -6.85 16.41 -8.71
N SER A 101 -6.18 15.43 -9.33
CA SER A 101 -6.61 14.02 -9.34
C SER A 101 -5.90 13.22 -8.25
N ALA A 102 -6.67 12.63 -7.33
CA ALA A 102 -6.14 11.77 -6.29
C ALA A 102 -5.46 10.52 -6.89
N GLU A 103 -6.04 9.93 -7.92
CA GLU A 103 -5.48 8.74 -8.60
C GLU A 103 -4.17 9.07 -9.33
N ASP A 104 -4.07 10.25 -9.93
CA ASP A 104 -2.83 10.69 -10.57
C ASP A 104 -1.73 10.90 -9.53
N PHE A 105 -2.08 11.44 -8.36
CA PHE A 105 -1.13 11.55 -7.25
C PHE A 105 -0.71 10.17 -6.72
N LEU A 106 -1.67 9.25 -6.50
CA LEU A 106 -1.38 7.87 -6.09
C LEU A 106 -0.48 7.14 -7.08
N SER A 107 -0.61 7.40 -8.38
CA SER A 107 0.24 6.81 -9.40
C SER A 107 1.72 7.17 -9.26
N GLN A 108 2.06 8.19 -8.45
CA GLN A 108 3.43 8.60 -8.17
C GLN A 108 4.09 7.80 -7.05
N PHE A 109 3.34 6.92 -6.39
CA PHE A 109 3.82 6.14 -5.27
C PHE A 109 3.85 4.65 -5.61
N GLU A 110 4.91 4.01 -5.15
CA GLU A 110 5.07 2.56 -5.20
C GLU A 110 5.03 2.00 -3.79
N ILE A 111 4.48 0.80 -3.63
CA ILE A 111 4.46 0.05 -2.38
C ILE A 111 5.23 -1.25 -2.51
N THR A 112 6.01 -1.55 -1.48
CA THR A 112 6.59 -2.86 -1.25
C THR A 112 6.05 -3.41 0.06
N VAL A 113 5.50 -4.63 0.02
CA VAL A 113 5.02 -5.36 1.20
C VAL A 113 5.87 -6.60 1.36
N LEU A 114 6.39 -6.80 2.57
CA LEU A 114 7.20 -7.95 2.90
C LEU A 114 6.91 -8.43 4.32
N THR A 115 7.14 -9.70 4.59
CA THR A 115 7.15 -10.25 5.95
C THR A 115 8.56 -10.40 6.47
N VAL A 116 8.75 -10.09 7.75
CA VAL A 116 9.98 -10.30 8.51
C VAL A 116 9.66 -11.17 9.73
N GLY A 117 10.43 -12.23 9.96
CA GLY A 117 10.31 -13.03 11.20
C GLY A 117 10.66 -12.20 12.43
N LYS A 118 10.03 -12.48 13.59
CA LYS A 118 10.17 -11.69 14.83
C LYS A 118 11.41 -12.05 15.66
N GLU A 119 12.27 -12.95 15.20
CA GLU A 119 13.50 -13.27 15.90
C GLU A 119 14.66 -12.36 15.43
N GLY A 120 14.99 -11.37 16.26
CA GLY A 120 15.99 -10.35 15.98
C GLY A 120 17.38 -10.92 15.72
N GLY A 121 17.81 -10.92 14.45
CA GLY A 121 19.17 -11.24 14.04
C GLY A 121 19.38 -11.20 12.52
N ASN A 122 20.63 -10.98 12.09
CA ASN A 122 21.07 -10.98 10.69
C ASN A 122 20.86 -12.37 10.05
N GLY A 123 19.67 -12.66 9.51
CA GLY A 123 19.52 -13.93 8.77
C GLY A 123 18.12 -14.42 8.42
N TYR A 124 17.03 -13.88 8.97
CA TYR A 124 15.70 -14.37 8.56
C TYR A 124 15.31 -13.85 7.17
N PRO A 125 14.75 -14.71 6.30
CA PRO A 125 14.44 -14.35 4.93
C PRO A 125 13.34 -13.29 4.91
N LYS A 126 13.64 -12.11 4.35
CA LYS A 126 12.60 -11.14 3.97
C LYS A 126 11.80 -11.75 2.83
N ASN A 127 10.55 -12.13 3.10
CA ASN A 127 9.69 -12.64 2.05
C ASN A 127 8.93 -11.48 1.41
N ILE A 128 9.28 -11.14 0.18
CA ILE A 128 8.60 -10.08 -0.56
C ILE A 128 7.28 -10.61 -1.09
N ILE A 129 6.18 -10.00 -0.65
CA ILE A 129 4.82 -10.33 -1.07
C ILE A 129 4.48 -9.49 -2.30
N LEU A 130 4.65 -8.17 -2.22
CA LEU A 130 4.36 -7.23 -3.28
C LEU A 130 5.59 -6.34 -3.47
N LYS A 131 6.12 -6.21 -4.69
CA LYS A 131 7.37 -5.49 -4.95
C LYS A 131 7.15 -4.26 -5.84
N ALA A 132 7.39 -3.07 -5.29
CA ALA A 132 7.36 -1.80 -6.01
C ALA A 132 6.12 -1.65 -6.92
N ALA A 133 4.95 -2.01 -6.40
CA ALA A 133 3.70 -1.94 -7.13
C ALA A 133 3.08 -0.54 -7.02
N SER A 134 2.41 -0.06 -8.06
CA SER A 134 1.71 1.22 -8.05
C SER A 134 0.60 1.26 -7.00
N LEU A 135 0.57 2.30 -6.15
CA LEU A 135 -0.53 2.49 -5.18
C LEU A 135 -1.87 2.70 -5.89
N LYS A 136 -1.87 3.35 -7.07
CA LYS A 136 -3.08 3.50 -7.87
C LYS A 136 -3.65 2.13 -8.28
N ASP A 137 -2.79 1.25 -8.80
CA ASP A 137 -3.24 -0.06 -9.27
C ASP A 137 -3.65 -0.95 -8.10
N LEU A 138 -2.99 -0.85 -6.94
CA LEU A 138 -3.41 -1.55 -5.73
C LEU A 138 -4.81 -1.10 -5.27
N TYR A 139 -5.09 0.21 -5.29
CA TYR A 139 -6.41 0.75 -4.97
C TYR A 139 -7.48 0.26 -5.96
N LEU A 140 -7.22 0.41 -7.26
CA LEU A 140 -8.16 0.02 -8.31
C LEU A 140 -8.45 -1.49 -8.28
N MET A 141 -7.43 -2.32 -8.10
CA MET A 141 -7.59 -3.77 -7.96
C MET A 141 -8.39 -4.12 -6.69
N SER A 142 -7.90 -3.72 -5.51
CA SER A 142 -8.45 -4.20 -4.24
C SER A 142 -9.83 -3.63 -3.90
N THR A 143 -10.09 -2.38 -4.29
CA THR A 143 -11.29 -1.63 -3.90
C THR A 143 -12.29 -1.46 -5.05
N LYS A 144 -11.79 -1.31 -6.29
CA LYS A 144 -12.66 -1.14 -7.47
C LYS A 144 -12.82 -2.43 -8.29
N GLN A 145 -12.10 -3.49 -7.94
CA GLN A 145 -12.13 -4.77 -8.65
C GLN A 145 -11.80 -4.61 -10.14
N ASP A 146 -10.91 -3.65 -10.45
CA ASP A 146 -10.49 -3.36 -11.82
C ASP A 146 -9.56 -4.45 -12.34
N LYS A 147 -9.88 -5.00 -13.52
CA LYS A 147 -9.16 -6.13 -14.11
C LYS A 147 -7.80 -5.73 -14.69
N ALA A 148 -7.69 -4.54 -15.27
CA ALA A 148 -6.43 -4.06 -15.83
C ALA A 148 -5.42 -3.76 -14.71
N ALA A 149 -5.90 -3.19 -13.60
CA ALA A 149 -5.12 -3.00 -12.39
C ALA A 149 -4.71 -4.34 -11.76
N ALA A 150 -5.61 -5.34 -11.74
CA ALA A 150 -5.26 -6.69 -11.28
C ALA A 150 -4.15 -7.33 -12.12
N GLU A 151 -4.19 -7.17 -13.45
CA GLU A 151 -3.13 -7.63 -14.36
C GLU A 151 -1.82 -6.83 -14.19
N ALA A 152 -1.91 -5.53 -13.88
CA ALA A 152 -0.73 -4.74 -13.54
C ALA A 152 -0.09 -5.27 -12.25
N ILE A 153 -0.89 -5.47 -11.19
CA ILE A 153 -0.41 -5.97 -9.90
C ILE A 153 0.18 -7.38 -10.01
N SER A 154 -0.41 -8.28 -10.80
CA SER A 154 0.08 -9.67 -10.95
C SER A 154 1.53 -9.77 -11.45
N LYS A 155 2.07 -8.72 -12.05
CA LYS A 155 3.49 -8.63 -12.48
C LYS A 155 4.45 -8.36 -11.31
N HIS A 156 3.93 -7.94 -10.16
CA HIS A 156 4.68 -7.50 -8.98
C HIS A 156 4.49 -8.40 -7.75
N ILE A 157 3.69 -9.47 -7.87
CA ILE A 157 3.30 -10.38 -6.79
C ILE A 157 3.34 -11.82 -7.28
N ASP A 158 3.76 -12.73 -6.42
CA ASP A 158 3.59 -14.16 -6.69
C ASP A 158 2.10 -14.53 -6.56
N PRO A 159 1.49 -15.21 -7.55
CA PRO A 159 0.07 -15.55 -7.55
C PRO A 159 -0.44 -16.22 -6.27
N LYS A 160 0.41 -16.92 -5.51
CA LYS A 160 -0.01 -17.52 -4.22
C LYS A 160 -0.51 -16.49 -3.21
N PHE A 161 -0.02 -15.25 -3.28
CA PHE A 161 -0.42 -14.16 -2.39
C PHE A 161 -1.60 -13.35 -2.93
N LEU A 162 -2.16 -13.72 -4.08
CA LEU A 162 -3.39 -13.11 -4.61
C LEU A 162 -4.59 -13.99 -4.27
N SER A 163 -5.55 -13.43 -3.54
CA SER A 163 -6.83 -14.08 -3.27
C SER A 163 -7.73 -14.05 -4.50
N GLY A 164 -8.70 -14.98 -4.56
CA GLY A 164 -9.73 -14.99 -5.60
C GLY A 164 -10.61 -13.72 -5.63
N SER A 165 -10.62 -12.92 -4.56
CA SER A 165 -11.32 -11.63 -4.47
C SER A 165 -10.50 -10.44 -4.95
N GLY A 166 -9.32 -10.66 -5.56
CA GLY A 166 -8.45 -9.57 -6.02
C GLY A 166 -7.81 -8.76 -4.89
N LYS A 167 -7.74 -9.30 -3.67
CA LYS A 167 -7.03 -8.71 -2.53
C LYS A 167 -5.70 -9.43 -2.30
N VAL A 168 -4.73 -8.74 -1.73
CA VAL A 168 -3.40 -9.28 -1.42
C VAL A 168 -3.45 -10.00 -0.07
N ASN A 169 -3.15 -11.29 -0.03
CA ASN A 169 -2.99 -12.04 1.22
C ASN A 169 -1.61 -11.71 1.82
N VAL A 170 -1.61 -11.08 2.99
CA VAL A 170 -0.39 -10.70 3.72
C VAL A 170 -0.08 -11.61 4.91
N ALA A 171 -0.89 -12.65 5.14
CA ALA A 171 -0.60 -13.66 6.14
C ALA A 171 0.40 -14.68 5.59
N THR A 172 1.58 -14.76 6.21
CA THR A 172 2.57 -15.80 5.92
C THR A 172 2.92 -16.59 7.17
N ILE A 173 3.35 -17.83 6.96
CA ILE A 173 3.99 -18.68 7.96
C ILE A 173 5.34 -19.10 7.35
N ASN A 174 6.45 -18.67 7.95
CA ASN A 174 7.81 -18.93 7.44
C ASN A 174 8.00 -18.47 5.97
N GLY A 175 7.41 -17.33 5.60
CA GLY A 175 7.51 -16.79 4.23
C GLY A 175 6.77 -17.58 3.15
N LYS A 176 5.94 -18.56 3.52
CA LYS A 176 4.97 -19.21 2.62
C LYS A 176 3.55 -18.79 3.01
N THR A 177 2.61 -18.87 2.09
CA THR A 177 1.18 -18.79 2.46
C THR A 177 0.88 -19.91 3.45
N ALA A 178 0.01 -19.64 4.42
CA ALA A 178 -0.53 -20.65 5.31
C ALA A 178 -0.94 -21.91 4.52
N PRO A 179 -0.39 -23.10 4.82
CA PRO A 179 -0.85 -24.35 4.22
C PRO A 179 -2.36 -24.56 4.44
N GLU A 180 -2.97 -25.41 3.62
CA GLU A 180 -4.38 -25.78 3.83
C GLU A 180 -4.61 -26.31 5.25
N TYR A 181 -5.55 -25.72 6.00
CA TYR A 181 -5.84 -26.01 7.41
C TYR A 181 -4.73 -25.64 8.41
N ASP A 182 -3.73 -24.87 8.00
CA ASP A 182 -2.64 -24.38 8.85
C ASP A 182 -2.50 -22.85 8.75
N GLY A 183 -3.61 -22.18 9.07
CA GLY A 183 -3.70 -20.72 9.20
C GLY A 183 -2.82 -20.16 10.32
N VAL A 184 -2.84 -18.83 10.53
CA VAL A 184 -2.17 -18.19 11.67
C VAL A 184 -2.78 -18.74 12.97
N PRO A 185 -2.05 -19.54 13.78
CA PRO A 185 -2.56 -20.09 15.03
C PRO A 185 -2.76 -18.99 16.08
N LYS A 186 -3.50 -19.28 17.16
CA LYS A 186 -3.67 -18.37 18.31
C LYS A 186 -2.36 -18.16 19.05
N THR A 187 -1.55 -19.22 19.12
CA THR A 187 -0.16 -19.20 19.54
C THR A 187 0.73 -19.49 18.33
N PRO A 188 1.06 -18.48 17.50
CA PRO A 188 1.97 -18.70 16.39
C PRO A 188 3.38 -18.98 16.92
N ALA A 189 4.04 -20.00 16.37
CA ALA A 189 5.44 -20.30 16.68
C ALA A 189 6.38 -19.14 16.29
N ASP A 190 6.01 -18.34 15.29
CA ASP A 190 6.67 -17.08 14.91
C ASP A 190 5.60 -16.08 14.43
N TYR A 191 5.64 -14.84 14.94
CA TYR A 191 4.80 -13.76 14.45
C TYR A 191 5.53 -13.10 13.27
N ASP A 192 5.21 -13.51 12.04
CA ASP A 192 5.69 -12.77 10.86
C ASP A 192 5.16 -11.32 10.93
N GLN A 193 6.05 -10.36 11.12
CA GLN A 193 5.75 -8.93 11.10
C GLN A 193 5.65 -8.47 9.65
N VAL A 194 4.56 -7.80 9.29
CA VAL A 194 4.42 -7.21 7.96
C VAL A 194 5.06 -5.84 7.95
N ARG A 195 5.95 -5.60 7.00
CA ARG A 195 6.50 -4.28 6.71
C ARG A 195 5.97 -3.78 5.37
N MET A 196 5.44 -2.57 5.39
CA MET A 196 5.08 -1.81 4.20
C MET A 196 6.07 -0.66 4.01
N GLU A 197 6.66 -0.56 2.82
CA GLU A 197 7.46 0.57 2.37
C GLU A 197 6.73 1.27 1.22
N ILE A 198 6.44 2.55 1.38
CA ILE A 198 5.85 3.41 0.35
C ILE A 198 6.92 4.38 -0.11
N GLN A 199 7.18 4.43 -1.41
CA GLN A 199 8.16 5.33 -2.02
C GLN A 199 7.48 6.30 -2.96
N PHE A 200 7.80 7.60 -2.84
CA PHE A 200 7.51 8.56 -3.89
C PHE A 200 8.52 8.34 -5.02
N LYS A 201 8.05 7.90 -6.20
CA LYS A 201 8.90 7.71 -7.39
C LYS A 201 9.71 8.97 -7.69
N ASN A 202 10.99 8.79 -7.99
CA ASN A 202 11.87 9.86 -8.45
C ASN A 202 11.93 9.86 -9.99
N ASP A 203 11.00 10.58 -10.62
CA ASP A 203 10.98 10.73 -12.07
C ASP A 203 11.85 11.91 -12.51
N THR A 204 12.90 11.60 -13.25
CA THR A 204 13.87 12.59 -13.74
C THR A 204 13.38 13.33 -14.98
N ALA A 205 12.24 12.96 -15.56
CA ALA A 205 11.69 13.58 -16.75
C ALA A 205 11.42 15.09 -16.55
N LYS A 206 11.65 15.85 -17.63
CA LYS A 206 11.50 17.30 -17.67
C LYS A 206 10.46 17.73 -18.69
N THR A 207 9.79 18.85 -18.42
CA THR A 207 8.94 19.55 -19.39
C THR A 207 9.80 20.23 -20.46
N ALA A 208 9.17 20.76 -21.51
CA ALA A 208 9.85 21.54 -22.54
C ALA A 208 10.63 22.75 -21.97
N ASP A 209 10.19 23.30 -20.84
CA ASP A 209 10.82 24.42 -20.13
C ASP A 209 11.92 23.98 -19.15
N GLY A 210 12.29 22.69 -19.13
CA GLY A 210 13.33 22.15 -18.26
C GLY A 210 12.92 21.92 -16.80
N LEU A 211 11.63 22.08 -16.47
CA LEU A 211 11.09 21.85 -15.13
C LEU A 211 10.77 20.36 -14.91
N SER A 212 10.82 19.84 -13.68
CA SER A 212 10.42 18.45 -13.44
C SER A 212 8.93 18.26 -13.71
N VAL A 213 8.57 17.18 -14.41
CA VAL A 213 7.16 16.82 -14.65
C VAL A 213 6.38 16.53 -13.37
N GLN A 214 7.08 16.16 -12.29
CA GLN A 214 6.47 15.84 -10.99
C GLN A 214 6.13 17.07 -10.15
N ASN A 215 6.63 18.26 -10.50
CA ASN A 215 6.35 19.49 -9.74
C ASN A 215 4.83 19.76 -9.62
N LYS A 216 3.97 19.15 -10.45
CA LYS A 216 2.50 19.31 -10.39
C LYS A 216 1.94 18.75 -9.09
N PHE A 217 2.64 17.80 -8.51
CA PHE A 217 2.22 17.12 -7.29
C PHE A 217 2.71 17.84 -6.03
N GLN A 218 3.45 18.94 -6.17
CA GLN A 218 3.97 19.65 -5.00
C GLN A 218 2.84 20.28 -4.19
N GLY A 219 2.82 19.97 -2.89
CA GLY A 219 1.78 20.43 -1.98
C GLY A 219 0.51 19.56 -2.04
N ASN A 220 0.48 18.50 -2.86
CA ASN A 220 -0.55 17.48 -2.72
C ASN A 220 -0.40 16.76 -1.37
N ALA A 221 -1.54 16.38 -0.81
CA ALA A 221 -1.60 15.52 0.37
C ALA A 221 -2.77 14.53 0.22
N ILE A 222 -2.61 13.34 0.79
CA ILE A 222 -3.64 12.31 0.82
C ILE A 222 -3.50 11.41 2.05
N SER A 223 -4.62 10.96 2.62
CA SER A 223 -4.64 10.00 3.72
C SER A 223 -4.96 8.61 3.17
N LEU A 224 -4.00 7.68 3.21
CA LEU A 224 -4.23 6.29 2.84
C LEU A 224 -4.85 5.54 4.01
N GLN A 225 -5.75 4.61 3.70
CA GLN A 225 -6.32 3.66 4.65
C GLN A 225 -6.10 2.25 4.11
N PHE A 226 -5.23 1.49 4.78
CA PHE A 226 -5.07 0.07 4.52
C PHE A 226 -6.02 -0.70 5.40
N SER A 227 -6.90 -1.52 4.84
CA SER A 227 -7.73 -2.43 5.61
C SER A 227 -7.24 -3.87 5.47
N PHE A 228 -7.41 -4.63 6.55
CA PHE A 228 -6.98 -6.01 6.71
C PHE A 228 -8.18 -6.83 7.17
N GLU A 229 -8.65 -7.70 6.30
CA GLU A 229 -9.77 -8.61 6.57
C GLU A 229 -9.24 -10.01 6.86
N ALA A 230 -9.48 -10.51 8.07
CA ALA A 230 -9.13 -11.88 8.43
C ALA A 230 -10.21 -12.85 7.93
N THR A 231 -9.83 -13.85 7.15
CA THR A 231 -10.73 -14.91 6.68
C THR A 231 -10.52 -16.20 7.47
N GLN A 232 -11.60 -16.93 7.71
CA GLN A 232 -11.58 -18.25 8.35
C GLN A 232 -11.60 -19.36 7.29
N TRP A 233 -11.20 -20.57 7.68
CA TRP A 233 -11.35 -21.74 6.83
C TRP A 233 -12.83 -22.02 6.55
N ASN A 234 -13.14 -22.36 5.30
CA ASN A 234 -14.49 -22.72 4.88
C ASN A 234 -14.95 -23.95 5.66
N GLY A 235 -16.27 -24.10 5.86
CA GLY A 235 -16.83 -25.34 6.40
C GLY A 235 -16.50 -26.54 5.50
N LEU A 236 -16.19 -27.67 6.12
CA LEU A 236 -15.96 -28.93 5.41
C LEU A 236 -17.29 -29.55 4.97
N THR A 237 -17.36 -30.00 3.72
CA THR A 237 -18.41 -30.96 3.32
C THR A 237 -18.08 -32.29 3.99
N ILE A 238 -18.85 -32.63 5.03
CA ILE A 238 -18.59 -33.82 5.84
C ILE A 238 -18.91 -35.08 5.02
N THR A 239 -17.89 -35.91 4.79
CA THR A 239 -18.04 -37.26 4.25
C THR A 239 -17.78 -38.26 5.38
N LYS A 240 -18.12 -39.54 5.16
CA LYS A 240 -17.89 -40.61 6.17
C LYS A 240 -16.42 -40.73 6.59
N ASP A 241 -15.50 -40.31 5.74
CA ASP A 241 -14.06 -40.34 6.02
C ASP A 241 -13.62 -39.22 6.97
N HIS A 242 -14.44 -38.18 7.17
CA HIS A 242 -14.19 -37.05 8.06
C HIS A 242 -14.75 -37.24 9.48
N THR A 243 -15.59 -38.25 9.69
CA THR A 243 -16.25 -38.53 10.96
C THR A 243 -15.71 -39.81 11.59
N ASP A 244 -15.48 -39.79 12.90
CA ASP A 244 -15.26 -41.03 13.62
C ASP A 244 -16.55 -41.86 13.80
N LYS A 245 -16.42 -43.01 14.46
CA LYS A 245 -17.54 -43.94 14.71
C LYS A 245 -18.73 -43.32 15.47
N ASP A 246 -18.53 -42.19 16.14
CA ASP A 246 -19.55 -41.50 16.93
C ASP A 246 -20.09 -40.25 16.19
N GLY A 247 -19.68 -40.03 14.94
CA GLY A 247 -20.09 -38.88 14.12
C GLY A 247 -19.32 -37.60 14.40
N TYR A 248 -18.25 -37.67 15.18
CA TYR A 248 -17.41 -36.52 15.52
C TYR A 248 -16.48 -36.17 14.35
N VAL A 249 -16.49 -34.90 13.93
CA VAL A 249 -15.70 -34.41 12.79
C VAL A 249 -14.32 -33.98 13.26
N LYS A 250 -13.36 -34.92 13.29
CA LYS A 250 -11.96 -34.64 13.67
C LYS A 250 -11.28 -33.62 12.77
N GLU A 251 -11.71 -33.53 11.53
CA GLU A 251 -11.15 -32.59 10.55
C GLU A 251 -11.39 -31.12 10.95
N ASN A 252 -12.43 -30.83 11.75
CA ASN A 252 -12.69 -29.48 12.28
C ASN A 252 -11.71 -29.08 13.39
N GLU A 253 -11.13 -30.02 14.15
CA GLU A 253 -10.11 -29.73 15.18
C GLU A 253 -8.89 -29.05 14.55
N LYS A 254 -8.57 -29.33 13.27
CA LYS A 254 -7.46 -28.68 12.56
C LYS A 254 -7.65 -27.16 12.39
N ALA A 255 -8.89 -26.67 12.44
CA ALA A 255 -9.22 -25.25 12.37
C ALA A 255 -9.29 -24.57 13.76
N HIS A 256 -9.25 -25.37 14.85
CA HIS A 256 -9.21 -24.86 16.21
C HIS A 256 -7.80 -24.35 16.50
N SER A 257 -7.72 -23.07 16.81
CA SER A 257 -6.44 -22.42 17.05
C SER A 257 -5.80 -22.79 18.39
N GLU A 258 -6.58 -23.37 19.31
CA GLU A 258 -6.17 -23.75 20.67
C GLU A 258 -5.51 -25.14 20.75
N ASP A 259 -5.75 -25.99 19.75
CA ASP A 259 -5.26 -27.38 19.72
C ASP A 259 -3.87 -27.50 19.08
N LYS A 260 -3.32 -26.37 18.59
CA LYS A 260 -1.98 -26.26 18.01
C LYS A 260 -1.04 -25.59 19.01
N ASN A 261 -0.35 -26.42 19.79
CA ASN A 261 0.82 -26.03 20.60
C ASN A 261 2.08 -25.97 19.76
#